data_AF-W6KZY9-F1
#
_entry.id   AF-W6KZY9-F1
#
_cell.length_a   1.000
_cell.length_b   1.000
_cell.length_c   1.000
_cell.angle_alpha   90.00
_cell.angle_beta   90.00
_cell.angle_gamma   90.00
#
_symmetry.space_group_name_H-M   'P 1'
#
loop_
_entity.id
_entity.type
_entity.pdbx_description
1 polymer ?
#
loop_
_entity_poly.entity_id
_entity_poly.type
_entity_poly.pdbx_seq_one_letter_code
_entity_poly.pdbx_strand_id
1 'polypeptide(L)'
;MVKRLLLNGPTSVNGIRKLSRAFGISNDCGGSCITHDAFRTSLKEVEVHLDENQLKVIYTILDQSGSGTLDPSEFVAALRNSISPIRRVWVRRVLNGFSLNPDGAIPIAELHANFCAKGHPDVVSGVRTAGDVAEDFQSSFNETTNPDGVVSSQEFEEYYAGVSGTFCDDVDFVAMLRSLWSIKGVCNVFPQPVALESDPTQRGFSAYQTIEQKSQVVERMKMTSKLTSIIVDEHRPIVMADGGLSMRLLGLALRSEDTSESLFLSVQDFLNALRLHRLYINCPETICVLDTNRDGSVDYAYYLELLAYELTATRRMLLERLWHNLFPKKDNRGRVLIKEFQAKFVARNAEEKNGFLSAWDVRKAVRGKVGLSELIEWYSPISFEIYLEKDFESLLHEHWPEFTDNK
;
A
#
# COMPACT_ATOMS: atom_id res chain seq x y z
N MET A 1 4.61 -3.53 -19.23
CA MET A 1 3.94 -3.94 -20.48
C MET A 1 2.44 -4.18 -20.25
N VAL A 2 2.04 -5.09 -19.35
CA VAL A 2 0.62 -5.33 -18.97
C VAL A 2 -0.11 -4.06 -18.56
N LYS A 3 0.48 -3.23 -17.67
CA LYS A 3 -0.07 -1.93 -17.27
C LYS A 3 -0.39 -1.03 -18.48
N ARG A 4 0.54 -0.88 -19.41
CA ARG A 4 0.37 -0.04 -20.61
C ARG A 4 -0.70 -0.58 -21.55
N LEU A 5 -0.91 -1.90 -21.59
CA LEU A 5 -1.94 -2.56 -22.37
C LEU A 5 -3.33 -2.43 -21.73
N LEU A 6 -3.42 -2.59 -20.41
CA LEU A 6 -4.67 -2.41 -19.64
C LEU A 6 -5.10 -0.94 -19.51
N LEU A 7 -4.18 0.02 -19.74
CA LEU A 7 -4.44 1.45 -19.74
C LEU A 7 -4.71 2.03 -21.15
N ASN A 8 -4.77 1.21 -22.20
CA ASN A 8 -5.11 1.67 -23.56
C ASN A 8 -6.63 1.70 -23.75
N GLY A 9 -7.28 2.80 -23.35
CA GLY A 9 -8.69 3.07 -23.59
C GLY A 9 -9.12 4.45 -23.05
N PRO A 10 -10.21 5.05 -23.55
CA PRO A 10 -10.69 6.37 -23.13
C PRO A 10 -11.10 6.47 -21.64
N THR A 11 -11.22 5.34 -20.93
CA THR A 11 -11.51 5.24 -19.48
C THR A 11 -10.35 4.69 -18.63
N SER A 12 -9.10 4.87 -19.09
CA SER A 12 -7.89 4.11 -18.68
C SER A 12 -7.64 3.97 -17.17
N VAL A 13 -7.85 5.01 -16.38
CA VAL A 13 -7.52 5.01 -14.94
C VAL A 13 -8.36 4.01 -14.13
N ASN A 14 -9.62 3.81 -14.52
CA ASN A 14 -10.55 2.90 -13.83
C ASN A 14 -10.52 1.46 -14.35
N GLY A 15 -9.83 1.18 -15.46
CA GLY A 15 -9.88 -0.13 -16.12
C GLY A 15 -9.46 -1.27 -15.19
N ILE A 16 -8.42 -1.03 -14.38
CA ILE A 16 -7.91 -1.98 -13.38
C ILE A 16 -9.00 -2.33 -12.36
N ARG A 17 -9.61 -1.33 -11.73
CA ARG A 17 -10.65 -1.52 -10.72
C ARG A 17 -11.91 -2.15 -11.32
N LYS A 18 -12.33 -1.71 -12.51
CA LYS A 18 -13.50 -2.29 -13.21
C LYS A 18 -13.30 -3.79 -13.49
N LEU A 19 -12.10 -4.18 -13.95
CA LEU A 19 -11.74 -5.59 -14.13
C LEU A 19 -11.73 -6.35 -12.80
N SER A 20 -11.16 -5.77 -11.75
CA SER A 20 -11.16 -6.36 -10.41
C SER A 20 -12.57 -6.64 -9.89
N ARG A 21 -13.50 -5.70 -10.08
CA ARG A 21 -14.93 -5.89 -9.77
C ARG A 21 -15.58 -6.96 -10.63
N ALA A 22 -15.30 -6.99 -11.95
CA ALA A 22 -15.81 -8.03 -12.84
C ALA A 22 -15.35 -9.44 -12.41
N PHE A 23 -14.23 -9.54 -11.70
CA PHE A 23 -13.68 -10.79 -11.16
C PHE A 23 -14.13 -11.09 -9.73
N GLY A 24 -15.01 -10.27 -9.14
CA GLY A 24 -15.52 -10.47 -7.79
C GLY A 24 -14.50 -10.20 -6.68
N ILE A 25 -13.44 -9.45 -6.97
CA ILE A 25 -12.34 -9.16 -6.03
C ILE A 25 -12.65 -7.91 -5.17
N SER A 26 -13.79 -7.28 -5.40
CA SER A 26 -14.12 -5.92 -4.96
C SER A 26 -14.37 -5.71 -3.46
N ASN A 27 -14.39 -6.76 -2.65
CA ASN A 27 -14.81 -6.70 -1.24
C ASN A 27 -13.71 -7.13 -0.25
N ASP A 28 -12.44 -7.15 -0.67
CA ASP A 28 -11.31 -7.64 0.13
C ASP A 28 -11.48 -9.13 0.57
N CYS A 29 -12.48 -9.84 0.03
CA CYS A 29 -12.80 -11.24 0.36
C CYS A 29 -12.25 -12.27 -0.63
N GLY A 30 -11.52 -11.82 -1.66
CA GLY A 30 -11.06 -12.68 -2.76
C GLY A 30 -12.19 -13.05 -3.73
N GLY A 31 -11.85 -13.11 -5.03
CA GLY A 31 -12.76 -13.53 -6.08
C GLY A 31 -12.67 -15.02 -6.39
N SER A 32 -13.39 -15.48 -7.40
CA SER A 32 -13.23 -16.81 -7.99
C SER A 32 -12.20 -16.82 -9.12
N CYS A 33 -11.48 -17.92 -9.32
CA CYS A 33 -10.63 -18.10 -10.51
C CYS A 33 -11.46 -17.92 -11.79
N ILE A 34 -10.92 -17.19 -12.76
CA ILE A 34 -11.60 -16.87 -14.01
C ILE A 34 -10.93 -17.58 -15.19
N THR A 35 -11.73 -18.05 -16.15
CA THR A 35 -11.17 -18.60 -17.40
C THR A 35 -10.69 -17.49 -18.32
N HIS A 36 -9.81 -17.82 -19.26
CA HIS A 36 -9.38 -16.87 -20.29
C HIS A 36 -10.56 -16.32 -21.12
N ASP A 37 -11.61 -17.11 -21.37
CA ASP A 37 -12.78 -16.63 -22.09
C ASP A 37 -13.61 -15.62 -21.28
N ALA A 38 -13.75 -15.85 -19.97
CA ALA A 38 -14.38 -14.91 -19.05
C ALA A 38 -13.57 -13.60 -18.96
N PHE A 39 -12.24 -13.70 -18.88
CA PHE A 39 -11.35 -12.54 -18.91
C PHE A 39 -11.48 -11.73 -20.20
N ARG A 40 -11.47 -12.38 -21.37
CA ARG A 40 -11.68 -11.73 -22.67
C ARG A 40 -13.04 -11.02 -22.74
N THR A 41 -14.08 -11.65 -22.19
CA THR A 41 -15.42 -11.05 -22.17
C THR A 41 -15.45 -9.81 -21.29
N SER A 42 -14.87 -9.90 -20.10
CA SER A 42 -14.75 -8.79 -19.14
C SER A 42 -13.98 -7.61 -19.75
N LEU A 43 -12.89 -7.87 -20.48
CA LEU A 43 -12.15 -6.82 -21.20
C LEU A 43 -13.01 -6.05 -22.22
N LYS A 44 -13.88 -6.76 -22.94
CA LYS A 44 -14.80 -6.11 -23.89
C LYS A 44 -15.85 -5.27 -23.17
N GLU A 45 -16.36 -5.74 -22.04
CA GLU A 45 -17.34 -5.02 -21.22
C GLU A 45 -16.75 -3.74 -20.60
N VAL A 46 -15.47 -3.75 -20.26
CA VAL A 46 -14.77 -2.55 -19.76
C VAL A 46 -14.13 -1.70 -20.86
N GLU A 47 -14.49 -1.95 -22.13
CA GLU A 47 -14.01 -1.22 -23.32
C GLU A 47 -12.48 -1.24 -23.50
N VAL A 48 -11.82 -2.30 -23.02
CA VAL A 48 -10.39 -2.54 -23.24
C VAL A 48 -10.22 -3.45 -24.45
N HIS A 49 -9.75 -2.87 -25.54
CA HIS A 49 -9.53 -3.58 -26.81
C HIS A 49 -8.09 -4.04 -26.94
N LEU A 50 -7.90 -5.37 -26.94
CA LEU A 50 -6.60 -6.01 -27.12
C LEU A 50 -6.63 -6.97 -28.30
N ASP A 51 -5.55 -7.04 -29.05
CA ASP A 51 -5.37 -8.05 -30.09
C ASP A 51 -5.03 -9.43 -29.49
N GLU A 52 -5.11 -10.49 -30.31
CA GLU A 52 -4.86 -11.87 -29.88
C GLU A 52 -3.45 -12.08 -29.31
N ASN A 53 -2.43 -11.39 -29.84
CA ASN A 53 -1.06 -11.52 -29.36
C ASN A 53 -0.89 -10.82 -28.01
N GLN A 54 -1.51 -9.66 -27.84
CA GLN A 54 -1.55 -8.93 -26.57
C GLN A 54 -2.27 -9.72 -25.49
N LEU A 55 -3.41 -10.33 -25.81
CA LEU A 55 -4.14 -11.22 -24.90
C LEU A 55 -3.28 -12.41 -24.47
N LYS A 56 -2.60 -13.07 -25.42
CA LYS A 56 -1.72 -14.19 -25.11
C LYS A 56 -0.59 -13.78 -24.15
N VAL A 57 0.03 -12.64 -24.39
CA VAL A 57 1.08 -12.09 -23.51
C VAL A 57 0.52 -11.78 -22.12
N ILE A 58 -0.68 -11.19 -22.03
CA ILE A 58 -1.31 -10.92 -20.74
C ILE A 58 -1.61 -12.23 -20.00
N TYR A 59 -2.18 -13.23 -20.66
CA TYR A 59 -2.41 -14.53 -20.03
C TYR A 59 -1.13 -15.16 -19.52
N THR A 60 -0.04 -15.13 -20.29
CA THR A 60 1.25 -15.66 -19.83
C THR A 60 1.81 -14.91 -18.62
N ILE A 61 1.51 -13.61 -18.47
CA ILE A 61 2.00 -12.82 -17.34
C ILE A 61 1.11 -12.99 -16.10
N LEU A 62 -0.19 -13.16 -16.30
CA LEU A 62 -1.17 -13.32 -15.23
C LEU A 62 -1.23 -14.76 -14.71
N ASP A 63 -1.31 -15.77 -15.60
CA ASP A 63 -1.33 -17.20 -15.24
C ASP A 63 0.10 -17.71 -14.96
N GLN A 64 0.71 -17.22 -13.87
CA GLN A 64 2.07 -17.62 -13.49
C GLN A 64 2.15 -19.07 -13.04
N SER A 65 1.06 -19.58 -12.46
CA SER A 65 0.92 -20.97 -12.06
C SER A 65 0.72 -21.95 -13.23
N GLY A 66 0.36 -21.45 -14.42
CA GLY A 66 0.09 -22.27 -15.60
C GLY A 66 -1.18 -23.13 -15.44
N SER A 67 -2.12 -22.67 -14.61
CA SER A 67 -3.34 -23.38 -14.26
C SER A 67 -4.38 -23.38 -15.38
N GLY A 68 -4.23 -22.49 -16.37
CA GLY A 68 -5.22 -22.25 -17.43
C GLY A 68 -6.41 -21.39 -16.97
N THR A 69 -6.36 -20.90 -15.73
CA THR A 69 -7.29 -19.94 -15.14
C THR A 69 -6.50 -18.81 -14.50
N LEU A 70 -7.07 -17.61 -14.42
CA LEU A 70 -6.44 -16.50 -13.72
C LEU A 70 -6.93 -16.47 -12.29
N ASP A 71 -6.02 -16.60 -11.34
CA ASP A 71 -6.36 -16.38 -9.94
C ASP A 71 -6.51 -14.87 -9.68
N PRO A 72 -7.57 -14.43 -8.98
CA PRO A 72 -7.71 -13.08 -8.47
C PRO A 72 -6.45 -12.50 -7.83
N SER A 73 -5.73 -13.30 -7.05
CA SER A 73 -4.51 -12.85 -6.39
C SER A 73 -3.38 -12.61 -7.39
N GLU A 74 -3.25 -13.42 -8.45
CA GLU A 74 -2.27 -13.22 -9.52
C GLU A 74 -2.57 -11.94 -10.32
N PHE A 75 -3.85 -11.69 -10.59
CA PHE A 75 -4.30 -10.44 -11.22
C PHE A 75 -3.95 -9.23 -10.35
N VAL A 76 -4.31 -9.26 -9.07
CA VAL A 76 -4.02 -8.20 -8.10
C VAL A 76 -2.50 -8.03 -7.91
N ALA A 77 -1.73 -9.12 -7.89
CA ALA A 77 -0.26 -9.08 -7.81
C ALA A 77 0.33 -8.31 -8.99
N ALA A 78 -0.08 -8.64 -10.21
CA ALA A 78 0.40 -7.97 -11.41
C ALA A 78 0.12 -6.45 -11.38
N LEU A 79 -0.94 -6.04 -10.71
CA LEU A 79 -1.34 -4.64 -10.54
C LEU A 79 -0.57 -3.95 -9.40
N ARG A 80 -0.47 -4.58 -8.22
CA ARG A 80 0.24 -4.07 -7.03
C ARG A 80 1.76 -3.97 -7.25
N ASN A 81 2.36 -4.89 -8.01
CA ASN A 81 3.77 -4.83 -8.42
C ASN A 81 4.09 -3.66 -9.37
N SER A 82 3.07 -2.93 -9.85
CA SER A 82 3.23 -1.86 -10.84
C SER A 82 3.34 -0.45 -10.25
N ILE A 83 3.35 -0.33 -8.92
CA ILE A 83 3.50 0.93 -8.20
C ILE A 83 4.72 0.88 -7.28
N SER A 84 5.54 1.93 -7.30
CA SER A 84 6.75 2.00 -6.49
C SER A 84 6.41 2.04 -4.99
N PRO A 85 7.35 1.61 -4.11
CA PRO A 85 7.12 1.60 -2.66
C PRO A 85 6.67 2.95 -2.10
N ILE A 86 7.24 4.07 -2.58
CA ILE A 86 6.83 5.41 -2.14
C ILE A 86 5.38 5.72 -2.55
N ARG A 87 4.96 5.39 -3.78
CA ARG A 87 3.57 5.58 -4.22
C ARG A 87 2.61 4.76 -3.36
N ARG A 88 2.95 3.51 -3.01
CA ARG A 88 2.14 2.66 -2.12
C ARG A 88 1.98 3.26 -0.73
N VAL A 89 3.06 3.77 -0.15
CA VAL A 89 3.04 4.41 1.17
C VAL A 89 2.13 5.64 1.15
N TRP A 90 2.22 6.48 0.11
CA TRP A 90 1.39 7.67 -0.01
C TRP A 90 -0.09 7.35 -0.25
N VAL A 91 -0.42 6.33 -1.06
CA VAL A 91 -1.81 5.87 -1.22
C VAL A 91 -2.38 5.36 0.10
N ARG A 92 -1.64 4.52 0.84
CA ARG A 92 -2.07 4.05 2.17
C ARG A 92 -2.14 5.16 3.20
N ARG A 93 -1.30 6.19 3.08
CA ARG A 93 -1.37 7.39 3.93
C ARG A 93 -2.68 8.15 3.73
N VAL A 94 -3.18 8.23 2.49
CA VAL A 94 -4.53 8.78 2.22
C VAL A 94 -5.61 7.89 2.85
N LEU A 95 -5.53 6.57 2.66
CA LEU A 95 -6.48 5.61 3.25
C LEU A 95 -6.60 5.76 4.78
N ASN A 96 -5.47 5.89 5.46
CA ASN A 96 -5.43 6.09 6.92
C ASN A 96 -6.13 7.39 7.38
N GLY A 97 -6.35 8.34 6.46
CA GLY A 97 -7.05 9.60 6.71
C GLY A 97 -8.57 9.44 6.79
N PHE A 98 -9.15 8.41 6.16
CA PHE A 98 -10.59 8.22 6.10
C PHE A 98 -11.18 7.66 7.40
N SER A 99 -12.45 7.99 7.63
CA SER A 99 -13.32 7.36 8.62
C SER A 99 -13.96 6.11 8.01
N LEU A 100 -13.56 4.95 8.51
CA LEU A 100 -14.01 3.65 8.01
C LEU A 100 -15.27 3.17 8.71
N ASN A 101 -16.04 2.34 8.02
CA ASN A 101 -17.08 1.52 8.62
C ASN A 101 -16.49 0.42 9.52
N PRO A 102 -17.29 -0.20 10.41
CA PRO A 102 -16.82 -1.28 11.29
C PRO A 102 -16.25 -2.51 10.56
N ASP A 103 -16.67 -2.73 9.32
CA ASP A 103 -16.16 -3.79 8.45
C ASP A 103 -14.77 -3.47 7.86
N GLY A 104 -14.37 -2.19 7.90
CA GLY A 104 -13.12 -1.66 7.35
C GLY A 104 -13.28 -0.98 5.98
N ALA A 105 -14.49 -0.91 5.44
CA ALA A 105 -14.75 -0.27 4.15
C ALA A 105 -14.88 1.26 4.26
N ILE A 106 -14.61 1.97 3.18
CA ILE A 106 -14.68 3.43 3.07
C ILE A 106 -16.08 3.81 2.57
N PRO A 107 -16.89 4.58 3.32
CA PRO A 107 -18.15 5.10 2.81
C PRO A 107 -17.92 6.01 1.59
N ILE A 108 -18.72 5.87 0.53
CA ILE A 108 -18.61 6.75 -0.65
C ILE A 108 -18.77 8.23 -0.25
N ALA A 109 -19.65 8.51 0.72
CA ALA A 109 -19.84 9.86 1.24
C ALA A 109 -18.56 10.43 1.90
N GLU A 110 -17.81 9.62 2.65
CA GLU A 110 -16.52 10.01 3.23
C GLU A 110 -15.49 10.29 2.13
N LEU A 111 -15.44 9.41 1.12
CA LEU A 111 -14.53 9.56 -0.01
C LEU A 111 -14.79 10.87 -0.79
N HIS A 112 -16.05 11.16 -1.10
CA HIS A 112 -16.44 12.38 -1.82
C HIS A 112 -16.25 13.64 -1.00
N ALA A 113 -16.58 13.62 0.30
CA ALA A 113 -16.45 14.78 1.17
C ALA A 113 -15.00 15.25 1.33
N ASN A 114 -14.04 14.32 1.24
CA ASN A 114 -12.62 14.60 1.43
C ASN A 114 -11.85 14.83 0.12
N PHE A 115 -12.48 14.67 -1.05
CA PHE A 115 -11.83 14.84 -2.35
C PHE A 115 -11.77 16.32 -2.79
N CYS A 116 -10.56 16.85 -2.99
CA CYS A 116 -10.33 18.23 -3.43
C CYS A 116 -10.08 18.32 -4.94
N ALA A 117 -11.15 18.39 -5.74
CA ALA A 117 -11.03 18.52 -7.20
C ALA A 117 -10.26 19.77 -7.66
N LYS A 118 -10.28 20.86 -6.87
CA LYS A 118 -9.53 22.10 -7.17
C LYS A 118 -8.01 21.89 -7.18
N GLY A 119 -7.52 20.89 -6.44
CA GLY A 119 -6.12 20.52 -6.39
C GLY A 119 -5.70 19.54 -7.46
N HIS A 120 -6.53 19.25 -8.48
CA HIS A 120 -6.14 18.33 -9.56
C HIS A 120 -5.18 19.01 -10.56
N PRO A 121 -4.16 18.31 -11.11
CA PRO A 121 -3.18 18.89 -12.03
C PRO A 121 -3.82 19.60 -13.24
N ASP A 122 -4.84 18.99 -13.84
CA ASP A 122 -5.57 19.57 -14.98
C ASP A 122 -6.37 20.82 -14.61
N VAL A 123 -6.78 20.96 -13.35
CA VAL A 123 -7.51 22.14 -12.86
C VAL A 123 -6.54 23.27 -12.56
N VAL A 124 -5.42 22.95 -11.92
CA VAL A 124 -4.33 23.89 -11.63
C VAL A 124 -3.74 24.46 -12.93
N SER A 125 -3.60 23.63 -13.97
CA SER A 125 -3.12 24.06 -15.30
C SER A 125 -4.19 24.71 -16.18
N GLY A 126 -5.45 24.72 -15.75
CA GLY A 126 -6.57 25.32 -16.49
C GLY A 126 -7.08 24.49 -17.68
N VAL A 127 -6.67 23.22 -17.79
CA VAL A 127 -7.12 22.28 -18.83
C VAL A 127 -8.55 21.79 -18.58
N ARG A 128 -8.92 21.57 -17.32
CA ARG A 128 -10.27 21.12 -16.90
C ARG A 128 -10.81 22.03 -15.80
N THR A 129 -12.12 22.09 -15.63
CA THR A 129 -12.72 22.77 -14.47
C THR A 129 -12.74 21.83 -13.25
N ALA A 130 -12.80 22.41 -12.04
CA ALA A 130 -12.98 21.63 -10.82
C ALA A 130 -14.29 20.81 -10.82
N GLY A 131 -15.32 21.29 -11.51
CA GLY A 131 -16.58 20.56 -11.69
C GLY A 131 -16.38 19.30 -12.53
N ASP A 132 -15.70 19.41 -13.67
CA ASP A 132 -15.45 18.28 -14.57
C ASP A 132 -14.64 17.17 -13.88
N VAL A 133 -13.65 17.55 -13.05
CA VAL A 133 -12.84 16.58 -12.31
C VAL A 133 -13.63 15.95 -11.16
N ALA A 134 -14.47 16.73 -10.46
CA ALA A 134 -15.32 16.19 -9.41
C ALA A 134 -16.33 15.18 -9.97
N GLU A 135 -16.97 15.50 -11.10
CA GLU A 135 -17.92 14.61 -11.77
C GLU A 135 -17.26 13.31 -12.25
N ASP A 136 -16.07 13.40 -12.86
CA ASP A 136 -15.28 12.24 -13.30
C ASP A 136 -14.87 11.34 -12.11
N PHE A 137 -14.43 11.94 -11.01
CA PHE A 137 -14.13 11.19 -9.78
C PHE A 137 -15.37 10.52 -9.19
N GLN A 138 -16.51 11.22 -9.12
CA GLN A 138 -17.78 10.66 -8.65
C GLN A 138 -18.32 9.57 -9.58
N SER A 139 -18.09 9.69 -10.90
CA SER A 139 -18.46 8.64 -11.86
C SER A 139 -17.68 7.34 -11.62
N SER A 140 -16.50 7.46 -10.99
CA SER A 140 -15.69 6.32 -10.57
C SER A 140 -16.31 5.64 -9.34
N PHE A 141 -16.70 6.39 -8.32
CA PHE A 141 -17.20 5.86 -7.04
C PHE A 141 -18.63 6.33 -6.77
N ASN A 142 -19.63 5.56 -7.13
CA ASN A 142 -21.04 5.91 -6.93
C ASN A 142 -21.89 4.66 -6.69
N GLU A 143 -23.18 4.82 -6.44
CA GLU A 143 -24.11 3.71 -6.20
C GLU A 143 -24.25 2.75 -7.40
N THR A 144 -23.89 3.16 -8.62
CA THR A 144 -23.88 2.24 -9.78
C THR A 144 -22.62 1.39 -9.79
N THR A 145 -21.45 1.98 -9.52
CA THR A 145 -20.17 1.25 -9.50
C THR A 145 -19.93 0.52 -8.18
N ASN A 146 -20.53 0.99 -7.09
CA ASN A 146 -20.41 0.51 -5.72
C ASN A 146 -21.81 0.48 -5.07
N PRO A 147 -22.67 -0.51 -5.43
CA PRO A 147 -24.07 -0.57 -4.96
C PRO A 147 -24.26 -0.66 -3.45
N ASP A 148 -23.26 -1.20 -2.75
CA ASP A 148 -23.26 -1.29 -1.28
C ASP A 148 -22.96 0.06 -0.59
N GLY A 149 -22.71 1.13 -1.37
CA GLY A 149 -22.42 2.46 -0.85
C GLY A 149 -21.02 2.61 -0.24
N VAL A 150 -20.16 1.60 -0.42
CA VAL A 150 -18.82 1.52 0.17
C VAL A 150 -17.76 1.15 -0.86
N VAL A 151 -16.52 1.50 -0.57
CA VAL A 151 -15.31 1.21 -1.36
C VAL A 151 -14.32 0.48 -0.47
N SER A 152 -13.78 -0.65 -0.94
CA SER A 152 -12.79 -1.40 -0.18
C SER A 152 -11.41 -0.71 -0.20
N SER A 153 -10.52 -1.07 0.73
CA SER A 153 -9.15 -0.53 0.71
C SER A 153 -8.40 -0.98 -0.55
N GLN A 154 -8.65 -2.22 -0.99
CA GLN A 154 -8.09 -2.75 -2.22
C GLN A 154 -8.60 -2.00 -3.46
N GLU A 155 -9.91 -1.74 -3.57
CA GLU A 155 -10.47 -1.00 -4.71
C GLU A 155 -9.87 0.40 -4.84
N PHE A 156 -9.61 1.06 -3.71
CA PHE A 156 -8.95 2.37 -3.69
C PHE A 156 -7.48 2.28 -4.11
N GLU A 157 -6.73 1.26 -3.63
CA GLU A 157 -5.36 1.00 -4.08
C GLU A 157 -5.30 0.72 -5.58
N GLU A 158 -6.25 -0.05 -6.12
CA GLU A 158 -6.34 -0.40 -7.54
C GLU A 158 -6.66 0.81 -8.42
N TYR A 159 -7.57 1.68 -7.98
CA TYR A 159 -7.82 2.96 -8.64
C TYR A 159 -6.53 3.77 -8.76
N TYR A 160 -5.79 3.93 -7.66
CA TYR A 160 -4.53 4.66 -7.66
C TYR A 160 -3.38 3.92 -8.35
N ALA A 161 -3.44 2.59 -8.50
CA ALA A 161 -2.52 1.86 -9.37
C ALA A 161 -2.71 2.24 -10.85
N GLY A 162 -3.97 2.44 -11.26
CA GLY A 162 -4.34 2.99 -12.56
C GLY A 162 -3.86 4.42 -12.74
N VAL A 163 -4.18 5.31 -11.79
CA VAL A 163 -3.72 6.71 -11.79
C VAL A 163 -2.20 6.76 -11.87
N SER A 164 -1.50 5.97 -11.05
CA SER A 164 -0.05 5.89 -11.05
C SER A 164 0.53 5.57 -12.44
N GLY A 165 -0.18 4.83 -13.28
CA GLY A 165 0.25 4.55 -14.65
C GLY A 165 0.36 5.76 -15.57
N THR A 166 -0.28 6.87 -15.23
CA THR A 166 -0.25 8.11 -16.03
C THR A 166 0.91 9.04 -15.61
N PHE A 167 1.61 8.75 -14.52
CA PHE A 167 2.71 9.54 -14.00
C PHE A 167 4.08 8.89 -14.26
N CYS A 168 4.98 9.66 -14.87
CA CYS A 168 6.37 9.26 -15.09
C CYS A 168 7.16 9.18 -13.78
N ASP A 169 7.12 10.26 -12.99
CA ASP A 169 7.94 10.41 -11.78
C ASP A 169 7.10 10.29 -10.50
N ASP A 170 7.69 9.69 -9.46
CA ASP A 170 7.05 9.49 -8.15
C ASP A 170 6.72 10.81 -7.45
N VAL A 171 7.55 11.83 -7.67
CA VAL A 171 7.37 13.17 -7.11
C VAL A 171 6.07 13.80 -7.61
N ASP A 172 5.76 13.68 -8.89
CA ASP A 172 4.55 14.26 -9.49
C ASP A 172 3.29 13.52 -8.98
N PHE A 173 3.37 12.19 -8.85
CA PHE A 173 2.27 11.39 -8.28
C PHE A 173 2.00 11.74 -6.81
N VAL A 174 3.05 11.86 -6.00
CA VAL A 174 2.93 12.25 -4.58
C VAL A 174 2.38 13.67 -4.45
N ALA A 175 2.87 14.62 -5.25
CA ALA A 175 2.35 15.98 -5.27
C ALA A 175 0.87 16.04 -5.69
N MET A 176 0.46 15.16 -6.61
CA MET A 176 -0.94 14.98 -6.95
C MET A 176 -1.76 14.54 -5.75
N LEU A 177 -1.37 13.49 -5.04
CA LEU A 177 -2.09 13.02 -3.84
C LEU A 177 -2.19 14.09 -2.75
N ARG A 178 -1.11 14.83 -2.49
CA ARG A 178 -1.07 15.93 -1.50
C ARG A 178 -2.06 17.04 -1.79
N SER A 179 -2.37 17.25 -3.07
CA SER A 179 -3.26 18.34 -3.49
C SER A 179 -4.72 17.91 -3.55
N LEU A 180 -4.97 16.62 -3.77
CA LEU A 180 -6.32 16.05 -3.81
C LEU A 180 -6.87 15.68 -2.42
N TRP A 181 -6.00 15.37 -1.46
CA TRP A 181 -6.40 14.83 -0.16
C TRP A 181 -5.83 15.61 1.01
N SER A 182 -6.63 15.76 2.06
CA SER A 182 -6.15 16.28 3.35
C SER A 182 -5.43 15.18 4.12
N ILE A 183 -4.10 15.22 4.12
CA ILE A 183 -3.27 14.19 4.75
C ILE A 183 -2.63 14.74 6.02
N LYS A 184 -2.76 14.00 7.13
CA LYS A 184 -2.22 14.41 8.43
C LYS A 184 -0.70 14.48 8.43
N GLY A 185 -0.14 15.54 9.03
CA GLY A 185 1.31 15.76 9.14
C GLY A 185 2.01 16.20 7.85
N VAL A 186 1.28 16.27 6.74
CA VAL A 186 1.84 16.68 5.45
C VAL A 186 2.03 18.18 5.41
N CYS A 187 3.23 18.62 5.01
CA CYS A 187 3.60 20.03 4.95
C CYS A 187 2.84 20.75 3.82
N ASN A 188 2.10 21.82 4.16
CA ASN A 188 1.31 22.60 3.20
C ASN A 188 2.16 23.53 2.31
N VAL A 189 3.47 23.61 2.54
CA VAL A 189 4.41 24.49 1.81
C VAL A 189 4.79 23.93 0.43
N PHE A 190 4.37 22.69 0.11
CA PHE A 190 4.55 22.07 -1.22
C PHE A 190 3.22 21.95 -1.99
N PRO A 191 2.63 23.07 -2.48
CA PRO A 191 1.47 23.01 -3.35
C PRO A 191 1.87 22.53 -4.77
N GLN A 192 0.95 21.84 -5.44
CA GLN A 192 1.10 21.29 -6.80
C GLN A 192 1.79 22.17 -7.87
N PRO A 193 1.57 23.50 -7.95
CA PRO A 193 2.30 24.33 -8.92
C PRO A 193 3.83 24.27 -8.72
N VAL A 194 4.31 24.04 -7.50
CA VAL A 194 5.74 23.85 -7.22
C VAL A 194 6.24 22.51 -7.75
N ALA A 195 5.40 21.45 -7.79
CA ALA A 195 5.76 20.13 -8.30
C ALA A 195 5.84 20.09 -9.84
N LEU A 196 4.91 20.75 -10.54
CA LEU A 196 4.93 20.84 -12.00
C LEU A 196 6.15 21.63 -12.51
N GLU A 197 6.66 22.59 -11.73
CA GLU A 197 7.91 23.33 -11.98
C GLU A 197 9.13 22.77 -11.20
N SER A 198 8.99 21.64 -10.48
CA SER A 198 9.92 21.29 -9.39
C SER A 198 11.31 20.85 -9.84
N ASP A 199 12.28 21.40 -9.09
CA ASP A 199 13.64 20.92 -8.87
C ASP A 199 14.05 19.71 -9.73
N PRO A 200 14.70 19.95 -10.88
CA PRO A 200 15.04 18.88 -11.81
C PRO A 200 15.97 17.84 -11.19
N THR A 201 16.60 18.12 -10.03
CA THR A 201 17.41 17.15 -9.29
C THR A 201 16.60 16.02 -8.68
N GLN A 202 15.29 16.24 -8.49
CA GLN A 202 14.36 15.27 -7.92
C GLN A 202 13.78 14.31 -8.95
N ARG A 203 14.08 14.52 -10.24
CA ARG A 203 13.64 13.65 -11.34
C ARG A 203 14.78 12.76 -11.81
N GLY A 204 14.47 11.84 -12.73
CA GLY A 204 15.48 11.13 -13.49
C GLY A 204 16.35 12.07 -14.33
N PHE A 205 17.31 11.51 -15.08
CA PHE A 205 18.10 12.32 -16.02
C PHE A 205 17.21 12.94 -17.10
N SER A 206 17.45 14.21 -17.39
CA SER A 206 16.74 14.97 -18.43
C SER A 206 17.74 15.70 -19.34
N ALA A 207 17.35 15.88 -20.61
CA ALA A 207 18.13 16.63 -21.59
C ALA A 207 18.29 18.11 -21.22
N TYR A 208 17.36 18.66 -20.44
CA TYR A 208 17.32 20.07 -20.06
C TYR A 208 18.04 20.39 -18.73
N GLN A 209 18.63 19.39 -18.07
CA GLN A 209 19.40 19.59 -16.83
C GLN A 209 20.80 20.15 -17.12
N THR A 210 21.25 21.09 -16.28
CA THR A 210 22.65 21.53 -16.24
C THR A 210 23.56 20.40 -15.74
N ILE A 211 24.87 20.54 -15.96
CA ILE A 211 25.86 19.57 -15.45
C ILE A 211 25.77 19.45 -13.93
N GLU A 212 25.63 20.58 -13.23
CA GLU A 212 25.49 20.63 -11.77
C GLU A 212 24.22 19.91 -11.30
N GLN A 213 23.08 20.14 -11.96
CA GLN A 213 21.84 19.42 -11.65
C GLN A 213 21.97 17.92 -11.87
N LYS A 214 22.66 17.49 -12.94
CA LYS A 214 22.95 16.06 -13.16
C LYS A 214 23.86 15.49 -12.08
N SER A 215 24.86 16.25 -11.60
CA SER A 215 25.69 15.85 -10.47
C SER A 215 24.88 15.67 -9.19
N GLN A 216 23.92 16.56 -8.91
CA GLN A 216 23.01 16.45 -7.77
C GLN A 216 22.08 15.23 -7.90
N VAL A 217 21.56 14.93 -9.11
CA VAL A 217 20.81 13.69 -9.38
C VAL A 217 21.65 12.46 -9.04
N VAL A 218 22.91 12.42 -9.49
CA VAL A 218 23.84 11.32 -9.23
C VAL A 218 24.11 11.17 -7.73
N GLU A 219 24.34 12.27 -7.03
CA GLU A 219 24.62 12.25 -5.59
C GLU A 219 23.43 11.74 -4.79
N ARG A 220 22.22 12.20 -5.10
CA ARG A 220 20.99 11.66 -4.53
C ARG A 220 20.82 10.17 -4.83
N MET A 221 21.04 9.72 -6.07
CA MET A 221 20.97 8.30 -6.42
C MET A 221 21.97 7.46 -5.61
N LYS A 222 23.18 7.98 -5.36
CA LYS A 222 24.17 7.34 -4.49
C LYS A 222 23.66 7.27 -3.04
N MET A 223 23.10 8.35 -2.50
CA MET A 223 22.52 8.35 -1.15
C MET A 223 21.37 7.36 -1.03
N THR A 224 20.47 7.32 -2.01
CA THR A 224 19.36 6.35 -2.06
C THR A 224 19.88 4.92 -2.10
N SER A 225 20.83 4.61 -2.99
CA SER A 225 21.43 3.27 -3.07
C SER A 225 22.10 2.85 -1.77
N LYS A 226 22.86 3.78 -1.14
CA LYS A 226 23.54 3.54 0.13
C LYS A 226 22.55 3.30 1.28
N LEU A 227 21.49 4.11 1.40
CA LEU A 227 20.46 3.89 2.40
C LEU A 227 19.72 2.58 2.18
N THR A 228 19.33 2.28 0.93
CA THR A 228 18.67 1.03 0.60
C THR A 228 19.54 -0.16 0.99
N SER A 229 20.85 -0.13 0.71
CA SER A 229 21.76 -1.19 1.15
C SER A 229 21.80 -1.33 2.68
N ILE A 230 21.85 -0.23 3.44
CA ILE A 230 21.77 -0.29 4.92
C ILE A 230 20.45 -0.96 5.36
N ILE A 231 19.32 -0.55 4.79
CA ILE A 231 17.99 -1.10 5.16
C ILE A 231 17.90 -2.59 4.79
N VAL A 232 18.32 -2.95 3.59
CA VAL A 232 18.13 -4.28 3.00
C VAL A 232 19.17 -5.28 3.51
N ASP A 233 20.43 -4.88 3.59
CA ASP A 233 21.56 -5.79 3.85
C ASP A 233 21.92 -5.82 5.35
N GLU A 234 21.70 -4.71 6.08
CA GLU A 234 22.05 -4.62 7.51
C GLU A 234 20.82 -4.72 8.43
N HIS A 235 19.76 -3.94 8.17
CA HIS A 235 18.61 -3.89 9.10
C HIS A 235 17.67 -5.07 8.91
N ARG A 236 17.33 -5.41 7.66
CA ARG A 236 16.34 -6.45 7.35
C ARG A 236 16.72 -7.81 7.97
N PRO A 237 17.95 -8.33 7.86
CA PRO A 237 18.27 -9.62 8.45
C PRO A 237 18.04 -9.68 9.96
N ILE A 238 18.24 -8.56 10.66
CA ILE A 238 18.04 -8.45 12.11
C ILE A 238 16.55 -8.55 12.45
N VAL A 239 15.70 -7.81 11.74
CA VAL A 239 14.26 -7.76 12.06
C VAL A 239 13.47 -8.97 11.56
N MET A 240 14.07 -9.74 10.65
CA MET A 240 13.45 -10.94 10.07
C MET A 240 13.83 -12.23 10.81
N ALA A 241 14.78 -12.19 11.75
CA ALA A 241 15.40 -13.39 12.32
C ALA A 241 14.54 -14.16 13.35
N ASP A 242 13.44 -13.60 13.83
CA ASP A 242 12.73 -14.09 15.02
C ASP A 242 11.21 -14.20 14.82
N GLY A 243 10.79 -14.67 13.64
CA GLY A 243 9.40 -15.06 13.40
C GLY A 243 8.38 -13.93 13.62
N GLY A 244 8.73 -12.69 13.28
CA GLY A 244 7.84 -11.52 13.37
C GLY A 244 8.11 -10.59 14.56
N LEU A 245 8.79 -11.06 15.61
CA LEU A 245 8.92 -10.32 16.87
C LEU A 245 9.72 -9.02 16.71
N SER A 246 10.91 -9.06 16.14
CA SER A 246 11.76 -7.88 15.99
C SER A 246 11.14 -6.86 15.04
N MET A 247 10.54 -7.30 13.93
CA MET A 247 9.78 -6.43 13.03
C MET A 247 8.62 -5.73 13.77
N ARG A 248 7.85 -6.50 14.55
CA ARG A 248 6.71 -5.97 15.31
C ARG A 248 7.13 -4.97 16.39
N LEU A 249 8.20 -5.28 17.14
CA LEU A 249 8.69 -4.40 18.20
C LEU A 249 9.28 -3.10 17.64
N LEU A 250 9.98 -3.17 16.50
CA LEU A 250 10.44 -1.97 15.81
C LEU A 250 9.28 -1.09 15.34
N GLY A 251 8.27 -1.68 14.70
CA GLY A 251 7.06 -0.98 14.30
C GLY A 251 6.34 -0.36 15.51
N LEU A 252 6.32 -1.05 16.66
CA LEU A 252 5.77 -0.52 17.91
C LEU A 252 6.54 0.70 18.40
N ALA A 253 7.88 0.62 18.45
CA ALA A 253 8.74 1.69 18.91
C ALA A 253 8.53 2.95 18.06
N LEU A 254 8.56 2.82 16.73
CA LEU A 254 8.34 3.93 15.80
C LEU A 254 6.94 4.57 15.98
N ARG A 255 5.87 3.76 16.08
CA ARG A 255 4.52 4.28 16.29
C ARG A 255 4.31 4.89 17.68
N SER A 256 5.07 4.45 18.69
CA SER A 256 4.97 5.00 20.04
C SER A 256 5.53 6.42 20.13
N GLU A 257 6.53 6.74 19.31
CA GLU A 257 7.06 8.09 19.18
C GLU A 257 6.12 9.02 18.38
N ASP A 258 5.36 8.49 17.39
CA ASP A 258 4.40 9.27 16.60
C ASP A 258 3.04 9.43 17.32
N THR A 259 3.05 10.24 18.37
CA THR A 259 1.82 10.59 19.12
C THR A 259 0.75 11.23 18.23
N SER A 260 1.18 11.87 17.14
CA SER A 260 0.32 12.57 16.20
C SER A 260 -0.31 11.67 15.13
N GLU A 261 0.08 10.40 14.98
CA GLU A 261 -0.33 9.55 13.85
C GLU A 261 -0.11 10.23 12.48
N SER A 262 0.97 10.99 12.34
CA SER A 262 1.36 11.67 11.09
C SER A 262 2.09 10.74 10.12
N LEU A 263 2.64 9.64 10.63
CA LEU A 263 3.60 8.76 9.97
C LEU A 263 4.95 9.45 9.68
N PHE A 264 5.25 10.54 10.37
CA PHE A 264 6.50 11.28 10.31
C PHE A 264 7.10 11.44 11.71
N LEU A 265 8.42 11.31 11.82
CA LEU A 265 9.16 11.50 13.07
C LEU A 265 10.25 12.54 12.90
N SER A 266 10.70 13.13 14.00
CA SER A 266 11.99 13.82 13.97
C SER A 266 13.12 12.82 13.69
N VAL A 267 14.20 13.28 13.06
CA VAL A 267 15.39 12.44 12.83
C VAL A 267 15.90 11.82 14.13
N GLN A 268 15.83 12.58 15.24
CA GLN A 268 16.30 12.11 16.54
C GLN A 268 15.43 10.97 17.10
N ASP A 269 14.11 11.11 17.05
CA ASP A 269 13.18 10.09 17.59
C ASP A 269 13.24 8.82 16.76
N PHE A 270 13.32 8.96 15.43
CA PHE A 270 13.53 7.84 14.52
C PHE A 270 14.82 7.07 14.86
N LEU A 271 15.95 7.78 14.97
CA LEU A 271 17.24 7.14 15.29
C LEU A 271 17.26 6.53 16.70
N ASN A 272 16.59 7.15 17.68
CA ASN A 272 16.45 6.60 19.02
C ASN A 272 15.68 5.28 18.99
N ALA A 273 14.56 5.22 18.27
CA ALA A 273 13.78 4.00 18.09
C ALA A 273 14.61 2.88 17.43
N LEU A 274 15.39 3.20 16.37
CA LEU A 274 16.28 2.23 15.72
C LEU A 274 17.32 1.64 16.70
N ARG A 275 17.95 2.50 17.52
CA ARG A 275 18.99 2.06 18.49
C ARG A 275 18.45 1.08 19.53
N LEU A 276 17.19 1.23 19.96
CA LEU A 276 16.56 0.26 20.88
C LEU A 276 16.53 -1.16 20.30
N HIS A 277 16.51 -1.27 18.98
CA HIS A 277 16.49 -2.52 18.23
C HIS A 277 17.85 -2.86 17.61
N ARG A 278 18.94 -2.21 18.06
CA ARG A 278 20.31 -2.39 17.56
C ARG A 278 20.45 -2.15 16.05
N LEU A 279 19.60 -1.29 15.50
CA LEU A 279 19.68 -0.83 14.12
C LEU A 279 20.41 0.51 14.08
N TYR A 280 21.39 0.63 13.18
CA TYR A 280 22.24 1.81 13.09
C TYR A 280 22.33 2.29 11.65
N ILE A 281 22.27 3.60 11.46
CA ILE A 281 22.56 4.25 10.18
C ILE A 281 23.91 4.95 10.33
N ASN A 282 24.96 4.32 9.83
CA ASN A 282 26.34 4.80 9.98
C ASN A 282 26.66 6.03 9.13
N CYS A 283 25.73 6.44 8.27
CA CYS A 283 25.87 7.56 7.34
C CYS A 283 24.62 8.45 7.43
N PRO A 284 24.53 9.31 8.47
CA PRO A 284 23.32 10.08 8.77
C PRO A 284 22.86 10.99 7.64
N GLU A 285 23.77 11.42 6.77
CA GLU A 285 23.46 12.20 5.57
C GLU A 285 22.50 11.48 4.61
N THR A 286 22.43 10.15 4.66
CA THR A 286 21.53 9.35 3.83
C THR A 286 20.07 9.38 4.32
N ILE A 287 19.82 9.81 5.57
CA ILE A 287 18.48 9.87 6.17
C ILE A 287 17.56 10.84 5.40
N CYS A 288 18.12 11.84 4.72
CA CYS A 288 17.35 12.76 3.88
C CYS A 288 16.54 12.05 2.77
N VAL A 289 16.93 10.82 2.38
CA VAL A 289 16.17 9.99 1.43
C VAL A 289 14.80 9.57 1.99
N LEU A 290 14.67 9.52 3.31
CA LEU A 290 13.39 9.23 3.99
C LEU A 290 12.55 10.49 4.23
N ASP A 291 13.04 11.69 3.88
CA ASP A 291 12.26 12.92 3.95
C ASP A 291 11.34 13.05 2.73
N THR A 292 10.24 12.28 2.75
CA THR A 292 9.23 12.35 1.69
C THR A 292 8.30 13.56 1.86
N ASN A 293 8.33 14.25 3.01
CA ASN A 293 7.48 15.41 3.30
C ASN A 293 8.13 16.76 2.95
N ARG A 294 9.46 16.77 2.78
CA ARG A 294 10.31 17.92 2.49
C ARG A 294 10.30 18.98 3.59
N ASP A 295 10.28 18.53 4.83
CA ASP A 295 10.33 19.39 6.03
C ASP A 295 11.41 18.96 7.03
N GLY A 296 12.30 18.05 6.62
CA GLY A 296 13.35 17.48 7.47
C GLY A 296 12.86 16.37 8.41
N SER A 297 11.58 15.99 8.35
CA SER A 297 11.07 14.83 9.08
C SER A 297 11.40 13.52 8.35
N VAL A 298 11.33 12.41 9.09
CA VAL A 298 11.56 11.05 8.57
C VAL A 298 10.21 10.36 8.35
N ASP A 299 9.95 9.95 7.11
CA ASP A 299 8.83 9.07 6.76
C ASP A 299 9.15 7.63 7.21
N TYR A 300 8.80 7.31 8.45
CA TYR A 300 9.07 5.98 8.98
C TYR A 300 8.16 4.91 8.38
N ALA A 301 7.01 5.28 7.80
CA ALA A 301 6.18 4.34 7.05
C ALA A 301 6.86 3.93 5.74
N TYR A 302 7.55 4.85 5.07
CA TYR A 302 8.39 4.53 3.92
C TYR A 302 9.59 3.67 4.31
N TYR A 303 10.24 3.94 5.45
CA TYR A 303 11.28 3.07 5.98
C TYR A 303 10.77 1.63 6.22
N LEU A 304 9.63 1.46 6.90
CA LEU A 304 9.03 0.14 7.14
C LEU A 304 8.67 -0.59 5.84
N GLU A 305 8.18 0.14 4.83
CA GLU A 305 7.89 -0.42 3.50
C GLU A 305 9.14 -0.94 2.79
N LEU A 306 10.27 -0.24 2.91
CA LEU A 306 11.55 -0.70 2.34
C LEU A 306 12.15 -1.87 3.13
N LEU A 307 11.89 -1.91 4.44
CA LEU A 307 12.42 -2.91 5.36
C LEU A 307 11.71 -4.27 5.19
N ALA A 308 10.38 -4.26 5.11
CA ALA A 308 9.56 -5.47 5.07
C ALA A 308 9.73 -6.27 3.76
N TYR A 309 9.59 -7.60 3.83
CA TYR A 309 9.37 -8.39 2.61
C TYR A 309 7.95 -8.15 2.11
N GLU A 310 7.83 -7.89 0.80
CA GLU A 310 6.53 -7.79 0.16
C GLU A 310 5.86 -9.17 0.18
N LEU A 311 4.71 -9.25 0.85
CA LEU A 311 3.88 -10.45 0.82
C LEU A 311 3.41 -10.71 -0.61
N THR A 312 3.35 -11.97 -1.02
CA THR A 312 2.63 -12.34 -2.24
C THR A 312 1.19 -11.86 -2.13
N ALA A 313 0.56 -11.51 -3.25
CA ALA A 313 -0.81 -11.02 -3.22
C ALA A 313 -1.78 -12.03 -2.59
N THR A 314 -1.56 -13.33 -2.82
CA THR A 314 -2.32 -14.42 -2.19
C THR A 314 -2.27 -14.32 -0.67
N ARG A 315 -1.07 -14.21 -0.09
CA ARG A 315 -0.89 -14.12 1.37
C ARG A 315 -1.45 -12.84 1.94
N ARG A 316 -1.26 -11.72 1.24
CA ARG A 316 -1.82 -10.43 1.65
C ARG A 316 -3.35 -10.47 1.67
N MET A 317 -3.98 -11.02 0.63
CA MET A 317 -5.43 -11.20 0.56
C MET A 317 -5.94 -12.13 1.66
N LEU A 318 -5.22 -13.22 1.95
CA LEU A 318 -5.59 -14.13 3.02
C LEU A 318 -5.57 -13.46 4.40
N LEU A 319 -4.58 -12.60 4.67
CA LEU A 319 -4.53 -11.78 5.89
C LEU A 319 -5.63 -10.71 5.93
N GLU A 320 -5.93 -10.08 4.79
CA GLU A 320 -7.04 -9.12 4.64
C GLU A 320 -8.39 -9.80 4.95
N ARG A 321 -8.64 -11.00 4.41
CA ARG A 321 -9.81 -11.86 4.69
C ARG A 321 -9.92 -12.26 6.15
N LEU A 322 -8.80 -12.72 6.72
CA LEU A 322 -8.72 -13.07 8.12
C LEU A 322 -9.10 -11.88 9.00
N TRP A 323 -8.55 -10.71 8.70
CA TRP A 323 -8.85 -9.48 9.44
C TRP A 323 -10.31 -9.05 9.32
N HIS A 324 -10.88 -9.19 8.12
CA HIS A 324 -12.29 -8.88 7.87
C HIS A 324 -13.21 -9.82 8.67
N ASN A 325 -13.03 -11.13 8.51
CA ASN A 325 -13.93 -12.15 9.04
C ASN A 325 -13.84 -12.33 10.57
N LEU A 326 -12.64 -12.29 11.13
CA LEU A 326 -12.46 -12.56 12.57
C LEU A 326 -12.79 -11.37 13.46
N PHE A 327 -12.67 -10.16 12.94
CA PHE A 327 -12.77 -8.93 13.72
C PHE A 327 -13.82 -7.96 13.18
N PRO A 328 -15.12 -8.27 13.32
CA PRO A 328 -16.19 -7.41 12.78
C PRO A 328 -16.37 -6.09 13.54
N LYS A 329 -15.78 -5.94 14.73
CA LYS A 329 -15.92 -4.76 15.59
C LYS A 329 -14.68 -3.88 15.53
N LYS A 330 -14.50 -3.18 14.41
CA LYS A 330 -13.39 -2.23 14.23
C LYS A 330 -13.83 -0.81 14.60
N ASP A 331 -12.87 0.02 15.00
CA ASP A 331 -13.08 1.46 15.11
C ASP A 331 -13.08 2.14 13.73
N ASN A 332 -13.33 3.44 13.70
CA ASN A 332 -13.34 4.23 12.46
C ASN A 332 -11.96 4.35 11.76
N ARG A 333 -10.92 3.69 12.27
CA ARG A 333 -9.60 3.54 11.64
C ARG A 333 -9.30 2.08 11.30
N GLY A 334 -10.29 1.19 11.36
CA GLY A 334 -10.11 -0.23 11.07
C GLY A 334 -9.35 -1.01 12.13
N ARG A 335 -9.23 -0.47 13.36
CA ARG A 335 -8.46 -1.08 14.46
C ARG A 335 -9.35 -1.79 15.46
N VAL A 336 -8.80 -2.82 16.09
CA VAL A 336 -9.49 -3.67 17.06
C VAL A 336 -8.82 -3.54 18.43
N LEU A 337 -9.56 -3.81 19.51
CA LEU A 337 -8.96 -3.81 20.85
C LEU A 337 -7.94 -4.94 20.96
N ILE A 338 -6.75 -4.65 21.49
CA ILE A 338 -5.68 -5.65 21.57
C ILE A 338 -6.06 -6.89 22.37
N LYS A 339 -6.93 -6.73 23.38
CA LYS A 339 -7.44 -7.86 24.17
C LYS A 339 -8.32 -8.80 23.35
N GLU A 340 -9.12 -8.27 22.45
CA GLU A 340 -9.95 -9.06 21.54
C GLU A 340 -9.07 -9.78 20.50
N PHE A 341 -8.07 -9.08 19.97
CA PHE A 341 -7.06 -9.65 19.08
C PHE A 341 -6.32 -10.84 19.72
N GLN A 342 -5.79 -10.65 20.93
CA GLN A 342 -5.09 -11.71 21.66
C GLN A 342 -5.99 -12.90 22.01
N ALA A 343 -7.26 -12.67 22.33
CA ALA A 343 -8.18 -13.73 22.76
C ALA A 343 -8.49 -14.75 21.65
N LYS A 344 -8.37 -14.35 20.39
CA LYS A 344 -8.63 -15.20 19.22
C LYS A 344 -7.39 -15.95 18.71
N PHE A 345 -6.19 -15.56 19.17
CA PHE A 345 -4.94 -16.21 18.76
C PHE A 345 -4.71 -17.51 19.52
N VAL A 346 -4.30 -18.55 18.80
CA VAL A 346 -3.92 -19.85 19.35
C VAL A 346 -2.48 -20.14 19.01
N ALA A 347 -1.66 -20.36 20.04
CA ALA A 347 -0.26 -20.74 19.87
C ALA A 347 -0.12 -22.26 19.82
N ARG A 348 0.81 -22.77 19.01
CA ARG A 348 1.16 -24.19 18.89
C ARG A 348 1.87 -24.71 20.14
N ASN A 349 2.63 -23.85 20.81
CA ASN A 349 3.36 -24.19 22.03
C ASN A 349 3.54 -22.97 22.96
N ALA A 350 4.10 -23.21 24.15
CA ALA A 350 4.29 -22.18 25.17
C ALA A 350 5.29 -21.09 24.77
N GLU A 351 6.31 -21.43 23.98
CA GLU A 351 7.33 -20.48 23.53
C GLU A 351 6.73 -19.46 22.55
N GLU A 352 6.00 -19.93 21.54
CA GLU A 352 5.28 -19.08 20.59
C GLU A 352 4.24 -18.22 21.29
N LYS A 353 3.52 -18.77 22.28
CA LYS A 353 2.57 -18.00 23.09
C LYS A 353 3.26 -16.84 23.80
N ASN A 354 4.41 -17.09 24.42
CA ASN A 354 5.16 -16.06 25.14
C ASN A 354 5.72 -15.00 24.18
N GLY A 355 6.23 -15.42 23.02
CA GLY A 355 6.69 -14.52 21.96
C GLY A 355 5.58 -13.61 21.46
N PHE A 356 4.43 -14.18 21.10
CA PHE A 356 3.25 -13.45 20.66
C PHE A 356 2.76 -12.45 21.74
N LEU A 357 2.57 -12.88 22.99
CA LEU A 357 2.11 -11.98 24.05
C LEU A 357 3.11 -10.85 24.36
N SER A 358 4.40 -11.10 24.17
CA SER A 358 5.46 -10.07 24.30
C SER A 358 5.41 -9.06 23.16
N ALA A 359 5.20 -9.54 21.92
CA ALA A 359 5.05 -8.71 20.72
C ALA A 359 3.78 -7.84 20.77
N TRP A 360 2.73 -8.37 21.40
CA TRP A 360 1.40 -7.76 21.49
C TRP A 360 1.06 -7.34 22.93
N ASP A 361 2.03 -6.82 23.71
CA ASP A 361 1.78 -6.43 25.11
C ASP A 361 0.69 -5.34 25.21
N VAL A 362 -0.40 -5.66 25.91
CA VAL A 362 -1.56 -4.78 26.13
C VAL A 362 -1.18 -3.44 26.74
N ARG A 363 -0.12 -3.40 27.56
CA ARG A 363 0.35 -2.17 28.23
C ARG A 363 1.13 -1.25 27.30
N LYS A 364 1.70 -1.79 26.23
CA LYS A 364 2.52 -1.05 25.25
C LYS A 364 1.77 -0.72 23.98
N ALA A 365 0.65 -1.39 23.71
CA ALA A 365 -0.15 -1.19 22.51
C ALA A 365 -0.57 0.29 22.37
N VAL A 366 -0.24 0.88 21.23
CA VAL A 366 -0.58 2.28 20.94
C VAL A 366 -2.10 2.42 21.01
N ARG A 367 -2.58 3.22 21.96
CA ARG A 367 -4.01 3.45 22.22
C ARG A 367 -4.80 2.17 22.55
N GLY A 368 -4.15 1.10 23.02
CA GLY A 368 -4.79 -0.17 23.39
C GLY A 368 -5.38 -0.94 22.20
N LYS A 369 -4.99 -0.60 20.97
CA LYS A 369 -5.58 -1.12 19.73
C LYS A 369 -4.51 -1.58 18.76
N VAL A 370 -4.92 -2.41 17.80
CA VAL A 370 -4.06 -2.95 16.73
C VAL A 370 -4.78 -2.90 15.39
N GLY A 371 -4.03 -2.65 14.32
CA GLY A 371 -4.54 -2.60 12.95
C GLY A 371 -4.03 -3.74 12.05
N LEU A 372 -4.63 -3.87 10.86
CA LEU A 372 -4.21 -4.84 9.83
C LEU A 372 -2.74 -4.69 9.43
N SER A 373 -2.22 -3.45 9.35
CA SER A 373 -0.81 -3.21 9.00
C SER A 373 0.16 -3.86 9.97
N GLU A 374 -0.15 -3.83 11.27
CA GLU A 374 0.67 -4.47 12.30
C GLU A 374 0.58 -6.00 12.22
N LEU A 375 -0.56 -6.55 11.80
CA LEU A 375 -0.71 -7.99 11.53
C LEU A 375 0.13 -8.41 10.31
N ILE A 376 0.08 -7.62 9.23
CA ILE A 376 0.88 -7.84 8.03
C ILE A 376 2.37 -7.79 8.36
N GLU A 377 2.81 -6.85 9.18
CA GLU A 377 4.20 -6.76 9.65
C GLU A 377 4.64 -7.97 10.45
N TRP A 378 3.76 -8.52 11.30
CA TRP A 378 4.03 -9.74 12.06
C TRP A 378 4.21 -10.95 11.15
N TYR A 379 3.36 -11.09 10.12
CA TYR A 379 3.43 -12.22 9.20
C TYR A 379 4.43 -12.05 8.06
N SER A 380 4.94 -10.85 7.77
CA SER A 380 5.91 -10.62 6.70
C SER A 380 7.20 -11.46 6.86
N PRO A 381 7.88 -11.48 8.03
CA PRO A 381 9.03 -12.36 8.25
C PRO A 381 8.66 -13.85 8.22
N ILE A 382 7.56 -14.23 8.88
CA ILE A 382 7.08 -15.63 8.95
C ILE A 382 6.80 -16.17 7.55
N SER A 383 6.20 -15.34 6.70
CA SER A 383 5.89 -15.65 5.32
C SER A 383 7.15 -16.01 4.52
N PHE A 384 8.26 -15.30 4.75
CA PHE A 384 9.51 -15.55 4.04
C PHE A 384 10.11 -16.93 4.34
N GLU A 385 9.87 -17.48 5.53
CA GLU A 385 10.33 -18.81 5.92
C GLU A 385 9.48 -19.94 5.31
N ILE A 386 8.31 -19.61 4.76
CA ILE A 386 7.33 -20.58 4.23
C ILE A 386 7.39 -20.61 2.71
N TYR A 387 7.71 -21.78 2.16
CA TYR A 387 7.87 -21.95 0.71
C TYR A 387 6.55 -22.08 -0.04
N LEU A 388 5.57 -22.85 0.47
CA LEU A 388 4.31 -23.14 -0.22
C LEU A 388 3.16 -22.29 0.33
N GLU A 389 2.27 -21.83 -0.56
CA GLU A 389 1.10 -21.02 -0.17
C GLU A 389 0.14 -21.79 0.76
N LYS A 390 -0.09 -23.08 0.49
CA LYS A 390 -0.92 -23.95 1.34
C LYS A 390 -0.39 -24.10 2.77
N ASP A 391 0.94 -24.03 2.94
CA ASP A 391 1.57 -24.19 4.25
C ASP A 391 1.39 -22.89 5.06
N PHE A 392 1.39 -21.72 4.40
CA PHE A 392 1.07 -20.43 5.01
C PHE A 392 -0.41 -20.37 5.42
N GLU A 393 -1.32 -20.84 4.56
CA GLU A 393 -2.74 -20.96 4.88
C GLU A 393 -2.98 -21.90 6.07
N SER A 394 -2.33 -23.06 6.08
CA SER A 394 -2.40 -24.01 7.21
C SER A 394 -1.92 -23.37 8.51
N LEU A 395 -0.82 -22.62 8.48
CA LEU A 395 -0.32 -21.88 9.63
C LEU A 395 -1.34 -20.85 10.13
N LEU A 396 -2.02 -20.12 9.23
CA LEU A 396 -3.05 -19.17 9.63
C LEU A 396 -4.23 -19.85 10.31
N HIS A 397 -4.67 -21.02 9.83
CA HIS A 397 -5.72 -21.78 10.51
C HIS A 397 -5.28 -22.33 11.87
N GLU A 398 -4.02 -22.71 12.03
CA GLU A 398 -3.47 -23.09 13.34
C GLU A 398 -3.45 -21.90 14.31
N HIS A 399 -2.99 -20.74 13.84
CA HIS A 399 -2.94 -19.51 14.64
C HIS A 399 -4.32 -18.93 14.95
N TRP A 400 -5.29 -19.13 14.05
CA TRP A 400 -6.62 -18.55 14.10
C TRP A 400 -7.69 -19.60 13.74
N PRO A 401 -8.02 -20.55 14.64
CA PRO A 401 -8.92 -21.66 14.31
C PRO A 401 -10.35 -21.26 13.96
N GLU A 402 -10.79 -20.07 14.38
CA GLU A 402 -12.09 -19.50 14.02
C GLU A 402 -12.12 -18.95 12.59
N PHE A 403 -10.97 -18.85 11.91
CA PHE A 403 -10.89 -18.34 10.55
C PHE A 403 -11.37 -19.41 9.58
N THR A 404 -12.53 -19.18 8.98
CA THR A 404 -13.03 -19.96 7.85
C THR A 404 -12.82 -19.19 6.58
N ASP A 405 -12.03 -19.75 5.67
CA ASP A 405 -11.86 -19.23 4.32
C ASP A 405 -13.08 -19.62 3.48
N ASN A 406 -14.21 -18.96 3.68
CA ASN A 406 -15.36 -19.13 2.78
C ASN A 406 -14.96 -18.51 1.44
N LYS A 407 -14.61 -19.36 0.48
CA LYS A 407 -14.33 -18.99 -0.92
C LYS A 407 -15.57 -18.45 -1.61
#